data_AF-D6U5N5-F1
#
_entry.id   AF-D6U5N5-F1
#
_cell.length_a   1.000
_cell.length_b   1.000
_cell.length_c   1.000
_cell.angle_alpha   90.00
_cell.angle_beta   90.00
_cell.angle_gamma   90.00
#
_symmetry.space_group_name_H-M   'P 1'
#
loop_
_entity.id
_entity.type
_entity.pdbx_description
1 polymer ?
#
loop_
_entity_poly.entity_id
_entity_poly.type
_entity_poly.pdbx_seq_one_letter_code
_entity_poly.pdbx_strand_id
1 'polypeptide(L)'
;MHYRIRVQGHLALIFQDRFGGLHIEHQEAGTTLLSGFLPDQAALHGVLLQMIRLGLVLLELSANEHAQDSDSEKSEESPMITEPKVEQRSEQHYVAIRTQVTPRGLGKSLVSRLFSEVRVWLEKQGITPTDAPFIRYLVIDMSTEFDLELGWPVASPLSGTERIRAGILPAGRYASLVSIGPYKGKALMKANGALIDWGVEHGVVWDSQQTERGEAFGARLESYIKGPENEPDPDKWKTEVAIRMADQS
;
A
#
# COMPACT_ATOMS: atom_id res chain seq x y z
N MET A 1 -14.44 3.76 -7.54
CA MET A 1 -15.14 3.47 -6.27
C MET A 1 -16.50 4.15 -6.33
N HIS A 2 -17.58 3.49 -5.94
CA HIS A 2 -18.89 4.14 -5.92
C HIS A 2 -19.07 4.87 -4.59
N TYR A 3 -19.31 6.17 -4.65
CA TYR A 3 -19.51 7.00 -3.47
C TYR A 3 -20.96 7.36 -3.32
N ARG A 4 -21.41 7.49 -2.08
CA ARG A 4 -22.69 8.08 -1.70
C ARG A 4 -22.40 9.13 -0.64
N ILE A 5 -22.72 10.38 -0.95
CA ILE A 5 -22.45 11.52 -0.11
C ILE A 5 -23.77 12.22 0.15
N ARG A 6 -24.19 12.27 1.41
CA ARG A 6 -25.40 12.98 1.82
C ARG A 6 -25.01 14.33 2.41
N VAL A 7 -25.63 15.39 1.92
CA VAL A 7 -25.42 16.75 2.40
C VAL A 7 -26.75 17.39 2.82
N GLN A 8 -26.68 18.32 3.78
CA GLN A 8 -27.83 19.10 4.22
C GLN A 8 -28.21 20.15 3.17
N GLY A 9 -29.51 20.32 2.92
CA GLY A 9 -30.04 21.24 1.92
C GLY A 9 -30.24 20.62 0.55
N HIS A 10 -30.92 21.35 -0.34
CA HIS A 10 -31.09 21.00 -1.75
C HIS A 10 -30.05 21.70 -2.61
N LEU A 11 -29.09 20.93 -3.12
CA LEU A 11 -28.07 21.40 -4.04
C LEU A 11 -28.69 21.55 -5.43
N ALA A 12 -28.60 22.73 -6.04
CA ALA A 12 -29.18 22.95 -7.37
C ALA A 12 -28.57 22.00 -8.42
N LEU A 13 -29.41 21.42 -9.27
CA LEU A 13 -28.99 20.45 -10.31
C LEU A 13 -28.00 21.05 -11.34
N ILE A 14 -27.89 22.37 -11.42
CA ILE A 14 -26.88 23.07 -12.22
C ILE A 14 -25.43 22.72 -11.81
N PHE A 15 -25.23 22.20 -10.60
CA PHE A 15 -23.91 21.76 -10.14
C PHE A 15 -23.54 20.33 -10.56
N GLN A 16 -24.41 19.61 -11.27
CA GLN A 16 -24.23 18.22 -11.71
C GLN A 16 -22.86 17.97 -12.37
N ASP A 17 -22.50 18.81 -13.35
CA ASP A 17 -21.24 18.67 -14.09
C ASP A 17 -19.99 19.01 -13.26
N ARG A 18 -20.17 19.68 -12.12
CA ARG A 18 -19.06 20.08 -11.24
C ARG A 18 -18.66 19.01 -10.24
N PHE A 19 -19.40 17.90 -10.12
CA PHE A 19 -19.14 16.84 -9.14
C PHE A 19 -18.63 15.54 -9.79
N GLY A 20 -17.87 15.64 -10.87
CA GLY A 20 -16.91 14.61 -11.30
C GLY A 20 -17.49 13.23 -11.59
N GLY A 21 -18.76 13.14 -12.01
CA GLY A 21 -19.45 11.87 -12.27
C GLY A 21 -20.45 11.43 -11.19
N LEU A 22 -20.66 12.24 -10.14
CA LEU A 22 -21.71 12.02 -9.14
C LEU A 22 -23.05 12.59 -9.60
N HIS A 23 -24.10 11.79 -9.57
CA HIS A 23 -25.48 12.20 -9.80
C HIS A 23 -26.08 12.88 -8.57
N ILE A 24 -26.70 14.04 -8.76
CA ILE A 24 -27.38 14.80 -7.70
C ILE A 24 -28.85 14.36 -7.65
N GLU A 25 -29.28 13.90 -6.48
CA GLU A 25 -30.68 13.53 -6.22
C GLU A 25 -31.18 14.28 -4.96
N HIS A 26 -32.32 14.97 -5.08
CA HIS A 26 -32.97 15.58 -3.93
C HIS A 26 -33.76 14.52 -3.17
N GLN A 27 -33.46 14.38 -1.88
CA GLN A 27 -34.15 13.46 -0.99
C GLN A 27 -35.14 14.22 -0.09
N GLU A 28 -36.03 13.45 0.53
CA GLU A 28 -36.96 13.95 1.54
C GLU A 28 -36.21 14.62 2.72
N ALA A 29 -36.93 15.40 3.52
CA ALA A 29 -36.38 16.19 4.64
C ALA A 29 -35.32 17.24 4.25
N GLY A 30 -35.30 17.68 2.98
CA GLY A 30 -34.46 18.81 2.55
C GLY A 30 -32.97 18.45 2.45
N THR A 31 -32.64 17.23 2.05
CA THR A 31 -31.25 16.76 1.88
C THR A 31 -30.95 16.44 0.42
N THR A 32 -29.66 16.41 0.07
CA THR A 32 -29.19 16.00 -1.26
C THR A 32 -28.30 14.79 -1.13
N LEU A 33 -28.55 13.77 -1.95
CA LEU A 33 -27.65 12.66 -2.17
C LEU A 33 -26.84 12.91 -3.45
N LEU A 34 -25.52 12.83 -3.34
CA LEU A 34 -24.62 12.72 -4.48
C LEU A 34 -24.12 11.29 -4.55
N SER A 35 -24.38 10.59 -5.66
CA SER A 35 -23.94 9.21 -5.84
C SER A 35 -23.40 8.92 -7.22
N GLY A 36 -22.30 8.17 -7.31
CA GLY A 36 -21.68 7.85 -8.58
C GLY A 36 -20.27 7.32 -8.43
N PHE A 37 -19.63 7.06 -9.58
CA PHE A 37 -18.27 6.56 -9.62
C PHE A 37 -17.26 7.71 -9.63
N LEU A 38 -16.27 7.64 -8.74
CA LEU A 38 -15.06 8.46 -8.84
C LEU A 38 -13.84 7.56 -9.12
N PRO A 39 -12.90 8.03 -9.96
CA PRO A 39 -11.76 7.23 -10.42
C PRO A 39 -10.74 6.93 -9.32
N ASP A 40 -10.57 7.83 -8.34
CA ASP A 40 -9.60 7.70 -7.25
C ASP A 40 -9.97 8.59 -6.04
N GLN A 41 -9.14 8.53 -5.00
CA GLN A 41 -9.30 9.35 -3.79
C GLN A 41 -9.03 10.84 -4.03
N ALA A 42 -8.24 11.21 -5.05
CA ALA A 42 -7.98 12.61 -5.36
C ALA A 42 -9.24 13.29 -5.95
N ALA A 43 -10.00 12.56 -6.78
CA ALA A 43 -11.30 12.99 -7.26
C ALA A 43 -12.31 13.15 -6.11
N LEU A 44 -12.33 12.23 -5.14
CA LEU A 44 -13.14 12.38 -3.92
C LEU A 44 -12.74 13.62 -3.13
N HIS A 45 -11.44 13.82 -2.90
CA HIS A 45 -10.93 14.98 -2.18
C HIS A 45 -11.32 16.30 -2.88
N GLY A 46 -11.26 16.36 -4.21
CA GLY A 46 -11.73 17.50 -4.99
C GLY A 46 -13.22 17.79 -4.79
N VAL A 47 -14.06 16.73 -4.77
CA VAL A 47 -15.49 16.83 -4.47
C VAL A 47 -15.74 17.38 -3.07
N LEU A 48 -15.03 16.87 -2.05
CA LEU A 48 -15.17 17.31 -0.66
C LEU A 48 -14.74 18.78 -0.47
N LEU A 49 -13.63 19.19 -1.08
CA LEU A 49 -13.22 20.61 -1.09
C LEU A 49 -14.26 21.51 -1.75
N GLN A 50 -14.91 21.04 -2.82
CA GLN A 50 -15.97 21.79 -3.47
C GLN A 50 -17.20 21.94 -2.58
N MET A 51 -17.56 20.92 -1.81
CA MET A 51 -18.65 21.00 -0.82
C MET A 51 -18.33 22.03 0.28
N ILE A 52 -17.09 22.04 0.77
CA ILE A 52 -16.62 23.03 1.75
C ILE A 52 -16.71 24.45 1.17
N ARG A 53 -16.29 24.66 -0.09
CA ARG A 53 -16.38 25.98 -0.76
C ARG A 53 -17.82 26.48 -0.93
N LEU A 54 -18.77 25.56 -1.10
CA LEU A 54 -20.19 25.88 -1.22
C LEU A 54 -20.89 26.02 0.14
N GLY A 55 -20.17 25.80 1.25
CA GLY A 55 -20.73 25.85 2.60
C GLY A 55 -21.73 24.72 2.89
N LEU A 56 -21.61 23.58 2.20
CA LEU A 56 -22.50 22.44 2.39
C LEU A 56 -22.09 21.65 3.63
N VAL A 57 -23.07 21.30 4.46
CA VAL A 57 -22.86 20.44 5.63
C VAL A 57 -22.91 18.99 5.19
N LEU A 58 -21.81 18.27 5.36
CA LEU A 58 -21.72 16.83 5.12
C LEU A 58 -22.45 16.08 6.25
N LEU A 59 -23.45 15.28 5.88
CA LEU A 59 -24.21 14.45 6.82
C LEU A 59 -23.70 13.01 6.83
N GLU A 60 -23.32 12.48 5.67
CA GLU A 60 -22.88 11.09 5.52
C GLU A 60 -21.96 10.93 4.31
N LEU A 61 -20.94 10.11 4.45
CA LEU A 61 -20.07 9.65 3.36
C LEU A 61 -19.93 8.14 3.46
N SER A 62 -20.38 7.42 2.44
CA SER A 62 -20.13 5.99 2.28
C SER A 62 -19.43 5.71 0.96
N ALA A 63 -18.50 4.76 1.02
CA ALA A 63 -17.78 4.26 -0.14
C ALA A 63 -18.12 2.77 -0.26
N ASN A 64 -18.86 2.42 -1.31
CA ASN A 64 -19.20 1.04 -1.60
C ASN A 64 -18.40 0.60 -2.83
N GLU A 65 -17.64 -0.47 -2.68
CA GLU A 65 -17.28 -1.33 -3.80
C GLU A 65 -18.58 -2.06 -4.16
N HIS A 66 -19.28 -1.67 -5.23
CA HIS A 66 -20.44 -2.44 -5.65
C HIS A 66 -20.40 -2.82 -7.13
N ALA A 67 -20.47 -4.15 -7.28
CA ALA A 67 -20.69 -4.92 -8.49
C ALA A 67 -22.04 -4.61 -9.14
N GLN A 68 -22.02 -4.62 -10.47
CA GLN A 68 -23.06 -5.19 -11.34
C GLN A 68 -22.44 -5.41 -12.72
N ASP A 69 -21.92 -6.63 -12.94
CA ASP A 69 -22.24 -7.38 -14.16
C ASP A 69 -22.41 -8.85 -13.75
N SER A 70 -23.61 -9.36 -14.00
CA SER A 70 -23.94 -10.77 -13.81
C SER A 70 -23.33 -11.56 -14.95
N ASP A 71 -22.14 -12.11 -14.75
CA ASP A 71 -21.79 -13.42 -15.28
C ASP A 71 -20.60 -14.01 -14.49
N SER A 72 -20.93 -14.93 -13.58
CA SER A 72 -19.98 -15.91 -13.01
C SER A 72 -18.69 -15.38 -12.36
N GLU A 73 -18.78 -14.43 -11.42
CA GLU A 73 -17.63 -14.12 -10.55
C GLU A 73 -17.61 -15.04 -9.33
N LYS A 74 -16.63 -15.95 -9.32
CA LYS A 74 -16.11 -16.54 -8.09
C LYS A 74 -15.82 -15.39 -7.12
N SER A 75 -16.37 -15.49 -5.91
CA SER A 75 -16.05 -14.70 -4.72
C SER A 75 -14.71 -13.99 -4.82
N GLU A 76 -14.70 -12.65 -4.85
CA GLU A 76 -13.51 -11.89 -4.48
C GLU A 76 -13.22 -12.20 -3.01
N GLU A 77 -12.45 -13.26 -2.78
CA GLU A 77 -11.93 -13.61 -1.47
C GLU A 77 -11.15 -12.41 -0.94
N SER A 78 -11.60 -11.88 0.19
CA SER A 78 -10.75 -11.00 0.99
C SER A 78 -9.42 -11.71 1.21
N PRO A 79 -8.27 -11.04 1.00
CA PRO A 79 -6.98 -11.70 1.10
C PRO A 79 -6.85 -12.33 2.48
N MET A 80 -6.51 -13.61 2.54
CA MET A 80 -6.28 -14.27 3.82
C MET A 80 -5.02 -13.69 4.43
N ILE A 81 -5.18 -12.90 5.48
CA ILE A 81 -4.06 -12.35 6.26
C ILE A 81 -3.98 -13.07 7.61
N THR A 82 -2.77 -13.27 8.12
CA THR A 82 -2.58 -13.77 9.49
C THR A 82 -2.85 -12.67 10.51
N GLU A 83 -3.07 -13.06 11.77
CA GLU A 83 -3.08 -12.10 12.88
C GLU A 83 -1.74 -11.33 12.93
N PRO A 84 -1.79 -9.99 13.14
CA PRO A 84 -0.58 -9.22 13.36
C PRO A 84 0.14 -9.65 14.62
N LYS A 85 1.47 -9.66 14.57
CA LYS A 85 2.35 -9.97 15.71
C LYS A 85 3.45 -8.93 15.81
N VAL A 86 4.02 -8.81 17.01
CA VAL A 86 5.25 -8.03 17.24
C VAL A 86 6.40 -8.98 17.52
N GLU A 87 7.53 -8.73 16.88
CA GLU A 87 8.74 -9.51 17.09
C GLU A 87 9.98 -8.62 17.13
N GLN A 88 10.97 -9.03 17.92
CA GLN A 88 12.28 -8.41 17.95
C GLN A 88 13.13 -8.99 16.80
N ARG A 89 13.65 -8.12 15.94
CA ARG A 89 14.56 -8.48 14.86
C ARG A 89 15.97 -7.95 15.14
N SER A 90 16.96 -8.75 14.76
CA SER A 90 18.36 -8.31 14.70
C SER A 90 18.58 -7.48 13.45
N GLU A 91 19.72 -6.79 13.36
CA GLU A 91 20.12 -6.14 12.12
C GLU A 91 20.30 -7.17 11.00
N GLN A 92 19.91 -6.81 9.78
CA GLN A 92 20.02 -7.69 8.61
C GLN A 92 20.68 -6.95 7.46
N HIS A 93 21.82 -7.47 6.99
CA HIS A 93 22.49 -6.95 5.81
C HIS A 93 21.73 -7.34 4.54
N TYR A 94 21.76 -6.44 3.56
CA TYR A 94 21.18 -6.69 2.24
C TYR A 94 21.95 -5.95 1.15
N VAL A 95 21.69 -6.36 -0.09
CA VAL A 95 21.99 -5.54 -1.28
C VAL A 95 20.71 -5.27 -2.04
N ALA A 96 20.57 -4.08 -2.62
CA ALA A 96 19.37 -3.65 -3.30
C ALA A 96 19.64 -2.69 -4.45
N ILE A 97 18.65 -2.55 -5.31
CA ILE A 97 18.54 -1.44 -6.24
C ILE A 97 17.54 -0.43 -5.68
N ARG A 98 17.96 0.83 -5.56
CA ARG A 98 17.07 1.95 -5.24
C ARG A 98 16.42 2.51 -6.49
N THR A 99 15.12 2.82 -6.43
CA THR A 99 14.35 3.42 -7.52
C THR A 99 13.24 4.31 -6.98
N GLN A 100 12.86 5.31 -7.76
CA GLN A 100 11.67 6.12 -7.52
C GLN A 100 10.62 5.80 -8.57
N VAL A 101 9.37 5.59 -8.15
CA VAL A 101 8.26 5.22 -9.04
C VAL A 101 6.94 5.80 -8.55
N THR A 102 6.05 6.12 -9.48
CA THR A 102 4.66 6.41 -9.11
C THR A 102 3.95 5.14 -8.66
N PRO A 103 2.85 5.23 -7.87
CA PRO A 103 2.06 4.07 -7.48
C PRO A 103 1.59 3.22 -8.67
N ARG A 104 1.28 3.85 -9.81
CA ARG A 104 0.90 3.15 -11.06
C ARG A 104 2.10 2.51 -11.77
N GLY A 105 3.30 3.02 -11.55
CA GLY A 105 4.54 2.51 -12.15
C GLY A 105 5.11 1.29 -11.41
N LEU A 106 4.69 1.02 -10.18
CA LEU A 106 5.09 -0.14 -9.40
C LEU A 106 4.32 -1.40 -9.86
N GLY A 107 4.76 -1.98 -10.98
CA GLY A 107 4.17 -3.18 -11.58
C GLY A 107 5.06 -4.43 -11.48
N LYS A 108 4.46 -5.60 -11.68
CA LYS A 108 5.14 -6.92 -11.66
C LYS A 108 6.40 -6.94 -12.53
N SER A 109 6.35 -6.38 -13.74
CA SER A 109 7.48 -6.40 -14.67
C SER A 109 8.71 -5.64 -14.14
N LEU A 110 8.49 -4.50 -13.48
CA LEU A 110 9.56 -3.74 -12.84
C LEU A 110 10.15 -4.52 -11.67
N VAL A 111 9.28 -5.02 -10.78
CA VAL A 111 9.69 -5.75 -9.57
C VAL A 111 10.49 -7.01 -9.93
N SER A 112 9.97 -7.87 -10.80
CA SER A 112 10.68 -9.08 -11.26
C SER A 112 12.01 -8.75 -11.91
N ARG A 113 12.08 -7.69 -12.73
CA ARG A 113 13.33 -7.27 -13.38
C ARG A 113 14.39 -6.84 -12.37
N LEU A 114 14.03 -5.99 -11.41
CA LEU A 114 14.98 -5.49 -10.41
C LEU A 114 15.44 -6.58 -9.45
N PHE A 115 14.54 -7.46 -9.00
CA PHE A 115 14.95 -8.63 -8.22
C PHE A 115 15.89 -9.56 -8.98
N SER A 116 15.61 -9.82 -10.26
CA SER A 116 16.47 -10.61 -11.13
C SER A 116 17.85 -9.97 -11.30
N GLU A 117 17.91 -8.65 -11.47
CA GLU A 117 19.17 -7.91 -11.62
C GLU A 117 20.08 -8.05 -10.39
N VAL A 118 19.53 -7.85 -9.18
CA VAL A 118 20.29 -8.04 -7.93
C VAL A 118 20.71 -9.50 -7.76
N ARG A 119 19.82 -10.45 -8.07
CA ARG A 119 20.11 -11.87 -7.93
C ARG A 119 21.23 -12.34 -8.86
N VAL A 120 21.19 -11.94 -10.12
CA VAL A 120 22.26 -12.23 -11.09
C VAL A 120 23.60 -11.65 -10.64
N TRP A 121 23.61 -10.46 -10.02
CA TRP A 121 24.84 -9.90 -9.48
C TRP A 121 25.37 -10.72 -8.29
N LEU A 122 24.51 -11.13 -7.36
CA LEU A 122 24.90 -11.99 -6.24
C LEU A 122 25.47 -13.33 -6.72
N GLU A 123 24.84 -13.96 -7.71
CA GLU A 123 25.29 -15.21 -8.30
C GLU A 123 26.70 -15.08 -8.93
N LYS A 124 26.97 -13.97 -9.63
CA LYS A 124 28.32 -13.68 -10.18
C LYS A 124 29.40 -13.52 -9.10
N GLN A 125 29.01 -13.10 -7.90
CA GLN A 125 29.91 -12.98 -6.75
C GLN A 125 30.03 -14.30 -5.95
N GLY A 126 29.29 -15.35 -6.33
CA GLY A 126 29.22 -16.60 -5.58
C GLY A 126 28.49 -16.48 -4.24
N ILE A 127 27.59 -15.50 -4.11
CA ILE A 127 26.88 -15.20 -2.86
C ILE A 127 25.45 -15.71 -2.96
N THR A 128 25.03 -16.49 -1.97
CA THR A 128 23.65 -16.95 -1.82
C THR A 128 22.90 -16.02 -0.85
N PRO A 129 21.72 -15.50 -1.22
CA PRO A 129 20.87 -14.78 -0.29
C PRO A 129 20.49 -15.62 0.92
N THR A 130 20.34 -14.99 2.08
CA THR A 130 19.97 -15.69 3.32
C THR A 130 18.47 -15.87 3.49
N ASP A 131 17.66 -15.09 2.77
CA ASP A 131 16.21 -15.10 2.89
C ASP A 131 15.54 -14.55 1.60
N ALA A 132 14.21 -14.45 1.62
CA ALA A 132 13.36 -13.95 0.55
C ALA A 132 13.71 -12.51 0.11
N PRO A 133 13.48 -12.18 -1.17
CA PRO A 133 13.61 -10.81 -1.65
C PRO A 133 12.52 -9.93 -1.05
N PHE A 134 12.81 -8.64 -0.92
CA PHE A 134 11.89 -7.68 -0.34
C PHE A 134 11.85 -6.37 -1.12
N ILE A 135 10.70 -5.67 -1.05
CA ILE A 135 10.62 -4.24 -1.30
C ILE A 135 10.72 -3.53 0.06
N ARG A 136 11.65 -2.59 0.18
CA ARG A 136 11.74 -1.65 1.30
C ARG A 136 11.23 -0.30 0.84
N TYR A 137 10.21 0.19 1.52
CA TYR A 137 9.65 1.52 1.32
C TYR A 137 10.44 2.51 2.18
N LEU A 138 11.22 3.38 1.56
CA LEU A 138 11.98 4.43 2.25
C LEU A 138 11.11 5.66 2.47
N VAL A 139 10.40 6.08 1.42
CA VAL A 139 9.45 7.20 1.45
C VAL A 139 8.21 6.81 0.67
N ILE A 140 7.04 7.08 1.24
CA ILE A 140 5.74 6.89 0.59
C ILE A 140 5.06 8.25 0.48
N ASP A 141 4.86 8.71 -0.75
CA ASP A 141 3.85 9.70 -1.08
C ASP A 141 2.82 9.04 -2.02
N MET A 142 1.62 8.82 -1.49
CA MET A 142 0.52 8.21 -2.26
C MET A 142 0.04 9.08 -3.43
N SER A 143 0.38 10.37 -3.45
CA SER A 143 -0.03 11.31 -4.48
C SER A 143 1.01 11.49 -5.59
N THR A 144 2.30 11.28 -5.30
CA THR A 144 3.39 11.53 -6.24
C THR A 144 4.20 10.27 -6.54
N GLU A 145 5.10 9.89 -5.64
CA GLU A 145 6.07 8.82 -5.85
C GLU A 145 6.42 8.06 -4.57
N PHE A 146 6.90 6.85 -4.78
CA PHE A 146 7.53 6.02 -3.78
C PHE A 146 9.03 5.97 -4.02
N ASP A 147 9.80 6.12 -2.95
CA ASP A 147 11.23 5.86 -2.94
C ASP A 147 11.46 4.47 -2.33
N LEU A 148 11.95 3.54 -3.15
CA LEU A 148 11.95 2.12 -2.86
C LEU A 148 13.34 1.52 -3.03
N GLU A 149 13.60 0.48 -2.26
CA GLU A 149 14.73 -0.43 -2.48
C GLU A 149 14.22 -1.85 -2.71
N LEU A 150 14.65 -2.48 -3.81
CA LEU A 150 14.33 -3.86 -4.13
C LEU A 150 15.57 -4.70 -3.92
N GLY A 151 15.55 -5.54 -2.88
CA GLY A 151 16.76 -6.15 -2.35
C GLY A 151 16.64 -7.61 -1.95
N TRP A 152 17.81 -8.18 -1.67
CA TRP A 152 18.02 -9.53 -1.18
C TRP A 152 18.85 -9.50 0.10
N PRO A 153 18.41 -10.17 1.17
CA PRO A 153 19.21 -10.34 2.39
C PRO A 153 20.48 -11.15 2.16
N VAL A 154 21.57 -10.77 2.83
CA VAL A 154 22.88 -11.45 2.76
C VAL A 154 23.46 -11.66 4.15
N ALA A 155 24.32 -12.67 4.31
CA ALA A 155 24.84 -13.08 5.61
C ALA A 155 25.81 -12.09 6.25
N SER A 156 26.50 -11.29 5.44
CA SER A 156 27.55 -10.36 5.89
C SER A 156 27.54 -9.09 5.04
N PRO A 157 28.15 -7.98 5.54
CA PRO A 157 28.26 -6.76 4.77
C PRO A 157 29.00 -6.97 3.44
N LEU A 158 28.47 -6.41 2.37
CA LEU A 158 29.08 -6.42 1.05
C LEU A 158 29.46 -5.00 0.62
N SER A 159 30.46 -4.91 -0.25
CA SER A 159 30.69 -3.69 -1.02
C SER A 159 29.74 -3.68 -2.21
N GLY A 160 28.85 -2.69 -2.25
CA GLY A 160 27.99 -2.45 -3.39
C GLY A 160 28.73 -1.85 -4.59
N THR A 161 27.97 -1.54 -5.62
CA THR A 161 28.33 -0.69 -6.75
C THR A 161 27.45 0.57 -6.75
N GLU A 162 27.60 1.44 -7.75
CA GLU A 162 26.68 2.56 -7.95
C GLU A 162 25.22 2.11 -8.12
N ARG A 163 25.05 1.00 -8.85
CA ARG A 163 23.74 0.44 -9.20
C ARG A 163 23.15 -0.44 -8.09
N ILE A 164 23.98 -1.29 -7.48
CA ILE A 164 23.59 -2.24 -6.43
C ILE A 164 24.19 -1.78 -5.12
N ARG A 165 23.36 -1.26 -4.23
CA ARG A 165 23.80 -0.65 -2.98
C ARG A 165 23.71 -1.68 -1.86
N ALA A 166 24.71 -1.68 -0.99
CA ALA A 166 24.64 -2.42 0.26
C ALA A 166 23.91 -1.57 1.31
N GLY A 167 23.12 -2.22 2.16
CA GLY A 167 22.36 -1.58 3.22
C GLY A 167 22.17 -2.47 4.43
N ILE A 168 21.56 -1.89 5.47
CA ILE A 168 21.22 -2.57 6.71
C ILE A 168 19.74 -2.30 7.01
N LEU A 169 18.99 -3.38 7.23
CA LEU A 169 17.69 -3.30 7.88
C LEU A 169 17.95 -3.16 9.38
N PRO A 170 17.46 -2.10 10.04
CA PRO A 170 17.79 -1.82 11.43
C PRO A 170 17.23 -2.91 12.35
N ALA A 171 18.00 -3.24 13.40
CA ALA A 171 17.47 -4.00 14.52
C ALA A 171 16.33 -3.23 15.20
N GLY A 172 15.43 -3.95 15.87
CA GLY A 172 14.32 -3.33 16.59
C GLY A 172 13.09 -4.21 16.64
N ARG A 173 12.02 -3.66 17.20
CA ARG A 173 10.72 -4.33 17.16
C ARG A 173 10.03 -4.03 15.83
N TYR A 174 9.48 -5.07 15.22
CA TYR A 174 8.68 -4.98 14.02
C TYR A 174 7.30 -5.53 14.33
N ALA A 175 6.26 -4.82 13.90
CA ALA A 175 4.95 -5.44 13.74
C ALA A 175 4.89 -6.06 12.35
N SER A 176 4.39 -7.29 12.22
CA SER A 176 4.22 -7.94 10.94
C SER A 176 2.96 -8.81 10.87
N LEU A 177 2.50 -9.02 9.64
CA LEU A 177 1.50 -10.00 9.28
C LEU A 177 1.83 -10.61 7.91
N VAL A 178 1.26 -11.77 7.60
CA VAL A 178 1.46 -12.44 6.31
C VAL A 178 0.18 -12.39 5.51
N SER A 179 0.25 -11.84 4.30
CA SER A 179 -0.77 -11.96 3.27
C SER A 179 -0.58 -13.26 2.48
N ILE A 180 -1.65 -14.02 2.35
CA ILE A 180 -1.70 -15.30 1.64
C ILE A 180 -2.63 -15.13 0.42
N GLY A 181 -2.13 -15.54 -0.75
CA GLY A 181 -2.88 -15.50 -2.00
C GLY A 181 -2.31 -14.55 -3.05
N PRO A 182 -3.03 -14.38 -4.18
CA PRO A 182 -2.54 -13.64 -5.33
C PRO A 182 -2.41 -12.14 -5.07
N TYR A 183 -1.47 -11.48 -5.76
CA TYR A 183 -1.28 -10.01 -5.69
C TYR A 183 -2.38 -9.17 -6.38
N LYS A 184 -3.55 -9.77 -6.65
CA LYS A 184 -4.69 -9.10 -7.30
C LYS A 184 -5.52 -8.31 -6.29
N GLY A 185 -6.47 -7.52 -6.76
CA GLY A 185 -7.51 -6.92 -5.89
C GLY A 185 -6.99 -6.03 -4.76
N LYS A 186 -5.81 -5.41 -4.93
CA LYS A 186 -5.14 -4.60 -3.90
C LYS A 186 -4.80 -5.38 -2.62
N ALA A 187 -4.61 -6.70 -2.70
CA ALA A 187 -4.38 -7.57 -1.55
C ALA A 187 -3.29 -7.05 -0.59
N LEU A 188 -2.12 -6.68 -1.11
CA LEU A 188 -1.02 -6.14 -0.30
C LEU A 188 -1.34 -4.77 0.29
N MET A 189 -2.11 -3.94 -0.41
CA MET A 189 -2.57 -2.65 0.13
C MET A 189 -3.53 -2.85 1.31
N LYS A 190 -4.44 -3.83 1.21
CA LYS A 190 -5.34 -4.23 2.30
C LYS A 190 -4.56 -4.80 3.50
N ALA A 191 -3.56 -5.64 3.24
CA ALA A 191 -2.68 -6.20 4.27
C ALA A 191 -1.87 -5.11 5.01
N ASN A 192 -1.30 -4.16 4.27
CA ASN A 192 -0.63 -2.99 4.87
C ASN A 192 -1.60 -2.13 5.69
N GLY A 193 -2.80 -1.86 5.18
CA GLY A 193 -3.83 -1.12 5.90
C GLY A 193 -4.20 -1.79 7.22
N ALA A 194 -4.48 -3.10 7.18
CA ALA A 194 -4.80 -3.89 8.38
C ALA A 194 -3.69 -3.85 9.44
N LEU A 195 -2.41 -3.89 9.03
CA LEU A 195 -1.29 -3.78 9.98
C LEU A 195 -1.20 -2.39 10.63
N ILE A 196 -1.43 -1.34 9.83
CA ILE A 196 -1.41 0.06 10.32
C ILE A 196 -2.57 0.29 11.30
N ASP A 197 -3.79 -0.11 10.92
CA ASP A 197 -4.99 0.02 11.75
C ASP A 197 -4.82 -0.75 13.06
N TRP A 198 -4.34 -1.99 12.99
CA TRP A 198 -4.00 -2.78 14.17
C TRP A 198 -3.00 -2.06 15.08
N GLY A 199 -1.96 -1.45 14.52
CA GLY A 199 -0.99 -0.71 15.34
C GLY A 199 -1.60 0.51 16.03
N VAL A 200 -2.51 1.24 15.36
CA VAL A 200 -3.24 2.36 15.97
C VAL A 200 -4.08 1.86 17.16
N GLU A 201 -4.82 0.77 16.97
CA GLU A 201 -5.64 0.17 18.03
C GLU A 201 -4.82 -0.30 19.25
N HIS A 202 -3.57 -0.72 19.02
CA HIS A 202 -2.68 -1.26 20.06
C HIS A 202 -1.66 -0.22 20.58
N GLY A 203 -1.80 1.05 20.20
CA GLY A 203 -0.91 2.13 20.67
C GLY A 203 0.53 2.01 20.17
N VAL A 204 0.74 1.40 19.01
CA VAL A 204 2.04 1.30 18.36
C VAL A 204 2.47 2.66 17.82
N VAL A 205 3.66 3.09 18.19
CA VAL A 205 4.34 4.21 17.53
C VAL A 205 5.20 3.63 16.42
N TRP A 206 4.88 3.98 15.17
CA TRP A 206 5.66 3.58 14.01
C TRP A 206 6.97 4.37 13.94
N ASP A 207 8.04 3.70 13.49
CA ASP A 207 9.31 4.38 13.16
C ASP A 207 9.15 5.08 11.81
N SER A 208 8.37 6.15 11.80
CA SER A 208 8.11 6.99 10.65
C SER A 208 8.08 8.48 10.99
N GLN A 209 8.35 9.30 9.99
CA GLN A 209 8.34 10.75 10.10
C GLN A 209 7.75 11.37 8.83
N GLN A 210 6.82 12.30 9.01
CA GLN A 210 6.34 13.11 7.89
C GLN A 210 7.44 14.06 7.38
N THR A 211 7.69 14.04 6.07
CA THR A 211 8.63 14.93 5.40
C THR A 211 7.94 15.67 4.24
N GLU A 212 8.64 16.63 3.62
CA GLU A 212 8.16 17.32 2.42
C GLU A 212 7.96 16.39 1.21
N ARG A 213 8.64 15.23 1.20
CA ARG A 213 8.58 14.24 0.10
C ARG A 213 7.61 13.09 0.38
N GLY A 214 6.86 13.14 1.47
CA GLY A 214 6.00 12.05 1.95
C GLY A 214 6.45 11.51 3.31
N GLU A 215 5.84 10.40 3.71
CA GLU A 215 6.15 9.72 4.97
C GLU A 215 7.42 8.88 4.81
N ALA A 216 8.46 9.22 5.56
CA ALA A 216 9.71 8.47 5.59
C ALA A 216 9.65 7.40 6.68
N PHE A 217 10.08 6.18 6.37
CA PHE A 217 10.07 5.05 7.30
C PHE A 217 11.50 4.61 7.65
N GLY A 218 11.75 4.32 8.93
CA GLY A 218 12.99 3.69 9.35
C GLY A 218 13.11 2.27 8.77
N ALA A 219 12.02 1.50 8.76
CA ALA A 219 11.87 0.34 7.88
C ALA A 219 10.40 -0.06 7.70
N ARG A 220 9.98 -0.18 6.44
CA ARG A 220 8.70 -0.77 6.02
C ARG A 220 8.96 -1.72 4.85
N LEU A 221 8.54 -2.96 4.97
CA LEU A 221 8.96 -4.07 4.13
C LEU A 221 7.76 -4.87 3.59
N GLU A 222 7.89 -5.31 2.34
CA GLU A 222 7.13 -6.40 1.77
C GLU A 222 8.09 -7.51 1.34
N SER A 223 8.11 -8.63 2.07
CA SER A 223 9.01 -9.77 1.83
C SER A 223 8.28 -10.92 1.15
N TYR A 224 8.73 -11.34 -0.04
CA TYR A 224 8.05 -12.34 -0.87
C TYR A 224 8.51 -13.77 -0.54
N ILE A 225 8.06 -14.29 0.60
CA ILE A 225 8.42 -15.62 1.13
C ILE A 225 8.12 -16.74 0.12
N LYS A 226 6.92 -16.69 -0.47
CA LYS A 226 6.51 -17.56 -1.58
C LYS A 226 5.85 -16.73 -2.66
N GLY A 227 6.27 -16.90 -3.90
CA GLY A 227 5.78 -16.12 -5.02
C GLY A 227 5.89 -16.88 -6.34
N PRO A 228 5.60 -16.22 -7.47
CA PRO A 228 5.53 -16.87 -8.79
C PRO A 228 6.82 -17.59 -9.21
N GLU A 229 7.97 -17.20 -8.65
CA GLU A 229 9.27 -17.77 -8.98
C GLU A 229 9.49 -19.16 -8.35
N ASN A 230 8.81 -19.48 -7.24
CA ASN A 230 9.02 -20.71 -6.47
C ASN A 230 7.73 -21.45 -6.06
N GLU A 231 6.56 -20.87 -6.33
CA GLU A 231 5.24 -21.44 -6.07
C GLU A 231 4.32 -21.11 -7.27
N PRO A 232 3.96 -22.10 -8.11
CA PRO A 232 3.13 -21.86 -9.28
C PRO A 232 1.66 -21.56 -8.92
N ASP A 233 1.20 -21.99 -7.74
CA ASP A 233 -0.17 -21.77 -7.26
C ASP A 233 -0.30 -20.41 -6.55
N PRO A 234 -0.98 -19.41 -7.15
CA PRO A 234 -1.09 -18.09 -6.57
C PRO A 234 -1.80 -18.04 -5.22
N ASP A 235 -2.66 -19.02 -4.93
CA ASP A 235 -3.41 -19.10 -3.67
C ASP A 235 -2.50 -19.52 -2.50
N LYS A 236 -1.30 -20.02 -2.81
CA LYS A 236 -0.25 -20.38 -1.86
C LYS A 236 0.86 -19.36 -1.72
N TRP A 237 0.82 -18.25 -2.48
CA TRP A 237 1.79 -17.18 -2.33
C TRP A 237 1.71 -16.58 -0.93
N LYS A 238 2.86 -16.19 -0.39
CA LYS A 238 3.00 -15.65 0.96
C LYS A 238 3.89 -14.43 0.89
N THR A 239 3.35 -13.28 1.29
CA THR A 239 4.10 -12.04 1.42
C THR A 239 3.96 -11.55 2.85
N GLU A 240 5.07 -11.37 3.54
CA GLU A 240 5.07 -10.69 4.84
C GLU A 240 5.08 -9.18 4.62
N VAL A 241 4.19 -8.47 5.30
CA VAL A 241 4.27 -7.03 5.48
C VAL A 241 4.80 -6.78 6.89
N ALA A 242 5.86 -5.98 7.00
CA ALA A 242 6.46 -5.64 8.29
C ALA A 242 6.80 -4.14 8.39
N ILE A 243 6.52 -3.53 9.53
CA ILE A 243 6.84 -2.11 9.81
C ILE A 243 7.60 -2.04 11.14
N ARG A 244 8.75 -1.36 11.14
CA ARG A 244 9.51 -1.09 12.36
C ARG A 244 8.73 -0.15 13.26
N MET A 245 8.73 -0.47 14.55
CA MET A 245 8.20 0.38 15.61
C MET A 245 9.30 1.33 16.08
N ALA A 246 8.92 2.54 16.48
CA ALA A 246 9.84 3.48 17.10
C ALA A 246 10.43 2.88 18.39
N ASP A 247 11.69 3.22 18.66
CA ASP A 247 12.33 2.81 19.91
C ASP A 247 11.60 3.46 21.09
N GLN A 248 11.35 2.68 22.15
CA GLN A 248 10.75 3.23 23.37
C GLN A 248 11.77 4.16 24.03
N SER A 249 11.43 5.44 24.15
CA SER A 249 12.22 6.44 24.86
C SER A 249 12.03 6.36 26.37
#